data_AF-A0A924R8N1-F1
#
_entry.id   AF-A0A924R8N1-F1
#
_cell.length_a   1.000
_cell.length_b   1.000
_cell.length_c   1.000
_cell.angle_alpha   90.00
_cell.angle_beta   90.00
_cell.angle_gamma   90.00
#
_symmetry.space_group_name_H-M   'P 1'
#
loop_
_entity.id
_entity.type
_entity.pdbx_description
1 polymer ?
#
loop_
_entity_poly.entity_id
_entity_poly.type
_entity_poly.pdbx_seq_one_letter_code
_entity_poly.pdbx_strand_id
1 'polypeptide(L)' 'MQKTTNDQGNPDTAKNQNAEATKTYTCSMHPEVVSDKPGKCPKCGMELIEKNS' A
#
# COMPACT_ATOMS: atom_id res chain seq x y z
N MET A 1 34.34 -10.47 34.45
CA MET A 1 34.45 -10.11 33.02
C MET A 1 33.08 -10.30 32.41
N GLN A 2 32.56 -9.22 31.85
CA GLN A 2 31.17 -9.02 31.42
C GLN A 2 30.83 -9.89 30.21
N LYS A 3 29.65 -10.53 30.18
CA LYS A 3 28.74 -10.54 29.02
C LYS A 3 27.29 -10.70 29.51
N THR A 4 26.64 -9.54 29.58
CA THR A 4 25.21 -9.27 29.65
C THR A 4 24.48 -9.80 28.41
N THR A 5 23.33 -10.44 28.58
CA THR A 5 22.21 -10.30 27.62
C THR A 5 20.90 -10.52 28.36
N ASN A 6 20.39 -9.44 28.96
CA ASN A 6 18.95 -9.19 29.00
C ASN A 6 18.44 -9.04 27.57
N ASP A 7 17.22 -9.50 27.28
CA ASP A 7 16.16 -8.78 26.54
C ASP A 7 15.01 -9.78 26.26
N GLN A 8 13.96 -9.81 27.09
CA GLN A 8 12.64 -9.22 26.79
C GLN A 8 11.93 -9.76 25.55
N GLY A 9 10.75 -10.34 25.80
CA GLY A 9 9.53 -10.05 25.02
C GLY A 9 9.45 -10.60 23.60
N ASN A 10 8.79 -11.75 23.46
CA ASN A 10 7.85 -11.99 22.35
C ASN A 10 6.48 -11.43 22.82
N PRO A 11 5.54 -10.89 22.01
CA PRO A 11 5.40 -10.96 20.55
C PRO A 11 4.78 -9.70 19.88
N ASP A 12 5.48 -9.03 18.95
CA ASP A 12 4.90 -7.94 18.15
C ASP A 12 4.75 -8.34 16.68
N THR A 13 3.77 -9.19 16.40
CA THR A 13 3.04 -9.15 15.13
C THR A 13 1.57 -8.90 15.42
N ALA A 14 1.32 -7.85 16.20
CA ALA A 14 0.03 -7.20 16.25
C ALA A 14 0.01 -6.18 15.10
N LYS A 15 -0.49 -6.64 13.94
CA LYS A 15 -0.96 -5.78 12.86
C LYS A 15 -2.04 -4.87 13.43
N ASN A 16 -1.65 -3.68 13.89
CA ASN A 16 -2.53 -2.70 14.48
C ASN A 16 -2.50 -1.40 13.67
N GLN A 17 -3.67 -1.08 13.13
CA GLN A 17 -4.16 0.26 12.79
C GLN A 17 -3.26 1.16 11.94
N ASN A 18 -3.60 1.24 10.65
CA ASN A 18 -3.87 2.55 10.09
C ASN A 18 -5.00 2.39 9.08
N ALA A 19 -5.91 3.35 9.03
CA ALA A 19 -6.98 3.40 8.05
C ALA A 19 -6.37 3.17 6.67
N GLU A 20 -6.59 1.99 6.10
CA GLU A 20 -6.12 1.63 4.78
C GLU A 20 -6.93 2.49 3.81
N ALA A 21 -6.47 3.72 3.58
CA ALA A 21 -6.95 4.54 2.49
C ALA A 21 -6.79 3.66 1.25
N THR A 22 -7.91 3.13 0.76
CA THR A 22 -7.97 2.28 -0.42
C THR A 22 -7.51 3.15 -1.58
N LYS A 23 -6.20 3.12 -1.85
CA LYS A 23 -5.56 3.87 -2.92
C LYS A 23 -6.19 3.39 -4.21
N THR A 24 -7.02 4.25 -4.75
CA THR A 24 -7.73 3.98 -5.99
C THR A 24 -6.91 4.58 -7.11
N TYR A 25 -6.67 3.85 -8.18
CA TYR A 25 -5.92 4.30 -9.35
C TYR A 25 -6.85 4.39 -10.54
N THR A 26 -6.72 5.43 -11.36
CA THR A 26 -7.56 5.65 -12.53
C THR A 26 -6.75 6.07 -13.74
N CYS A 27 -7.25 5.86 -14.96
CA CYS A 27 -6.59 6.36 -16.16
C CYS A 27 -7.06 7.78 -16.50
N SER A 28 -6.14 8.71 -16.74
CA SER A 28 -6.47 10.10 -17.12
C SER A 28 -7.29 10.21 -18.40
N MET A 29 -7.14 9.27 -19.34
CA MET A 29 -7.90 9.23 -20.60
C MET A 29 -9.15 8.35 -20.52
N HIS A 30 -9.17 7.38 -19.61
CA HIS A 30 -10.27 6.44 -19.42
C HIS A 30 -10.68 6.43 -17.94
N PRO A 31 -11.48 7.42 -17.50
CA PRO A 31 -11.87 7.56 -16.08
C PRO A 31 -12.75 6.39 -15.58
N GLU A 32 -13.32 5.61 -16.49
CA GLU A 32 -14.02 4.35 -16.23
C GLU A 32 -13.08 3.22 -15.77
N VAL A 33 -11.78 3.33 -16.05
CA VAL A 33 -10.78 2.36 -15.61
C VAL A 33 -10.39 2.74 -14.18
N VAL A 34 -10.72 1.85 -13.25
CA VAL A 34 -10.41 1.98 -11.83
C VAL A 34 -9.69 0.71 -11.38
N SER A 35 -8.63 0.87 -10.59
CA SER A 35 -7.85 -0.25 -10.05
C SER A 35 -7.41 0.06 -8.62
N ASP A 36 -7.41 -0.93 -7.75
CA ASP A 36 -6.90 -0.80 -6.37
C ASP A 36 -5.37 -0.92 -6.29
N LYS A 37 -4.70 -1.05 -7.43
CA LYS A 37 -3.25 -1.26 -7.53
C LYS A 37 -2.63 -0.32 -8.57
N PRO A 38 -1.38 0.11 -8.36
CA PRO A 38 -0.62 0.83 -9.38
C PRO A 38 -0.36 -0.09 -10.58
N GLY A 39 -0.37 0.48 -11.78
CA GLY A 39 -0.18 -0.29 -13.00
C GLY A 39 -0.43 0.51 -14.27
N LYS A 40 -0.65 -0.21 -15.38
CA LYS A 40 -0.97 0.38 -16.68
C LYS A 40 -2.43 0.13 -17.06
N CYS A 41 -3.03 1.11 -17.71
CA CYS A 41 -4.39 1.07 -18.21
C CYS A 41 -4.52 -0.01 -19.28
N PRO A 42 -5.46 -0.97 -19.16
CA PRO A 42 -5.65 -2.03 -20.15
C PRO A 42 -6.25 -1.53 -21.47
N LYS A 43 -6.78 -0.30 -21.53
CA LYS A 43 -7.37 0.28 -22.74
C LYS A 43 -6.34 0.96 -23.65
N CYS A 44 -5.40 1.70 -23.05
CA CYS A 44 -4.45 2.53 -23.79
C CYS A 44 -2.97 2.27 -23.43
N GLY A 45 -2.69 1.48 -22.39
CA GLY A 45 -1.33 1.17 -21.95
C GLY A 45 -0.63 2.26 -21.12
N MET A 46 -1.28 3.41 -20.89
CA MET A 46 -0.72 4.49 -20.07
C MET A 46 -0.77 4.17 -18.57
N GLU A 47 0.05 4.83 -17.76
CA GLU A 47 0.10 4.61 -16.32
C GLU A 47 -1.20 5.04 -15.61
N LEU A 48 -1.64 4.26 -14.63
CA LEU A 48 -2.78 4.61 -13.78
C LEU A 48 -2.34 5.60 -12.69
N ILE A 49 -3.08 6.70 -12.55
CA ILE A 49 -2.82 7.76 -11.58
C ILE A 49 -3.60 7.53 -10.28
N GLU A 50 -2.98 7.76 -9.12
CA GLU A 50 -3.62 7.60 -7.81
C GLU A 50 -4.68 8.68 -7.58
N LYS A 51 -5.95 8.26 -7.46
CA LYS A 51 -7.09 8.98 -6.91
C LYS A 51 -7.09 8.80 -5.39
N ASN A 52 -6.21 9.51 -4.69
CA ASN A 52 -6.39 9.75 -3.25
C ASN A 52 -7.27 10.99 -3.09
N SER A 53 -8.46 10.83 -2.49
CA SER A 53 -9.39 11.96 -2.24
C SER A 53 -9.03 12.73 -0.97
#